data_AF-A0A7L7W2Y7-F1
#
_entry.id   AF-A0A7L7W2Y7-F1
#
_cell.length_a   1.000
_cell.length_b   1.000
_cell.length_c   1.000
_cell.angle_alpha   90.00
_cell.angle_beta   90.00
_cell.angle_gamma   90.00
#
_symmetry.space_group_name_H-M   'P 1'
#
loop_
_entity.id
_entity.type
_entity.pdbx_description
1 polymer ?
#
loop_
_entity_poly.entity_id
_entity_poly.type
_entity_poly.pdbx_seq_one_letter_code
_entity_poly.pdbx_strand_id
1 'polypeptide(L)'
;MDGMANLHADLTELLARHRHSEVPEVQDLLRDLDLILDAAPAPVYQYRNHPRWDDTWMDLDEPQVGAVLKHGHVVERRHAILEDWEAVTEVPA
;
A
#
# COMPACT_ATOMS: atom_id res chain seq x y z
N MET A 1 15.54 -3.82 -1.38
CA MET A 1 16.16 -3.20 -0.17
C MET A 1 15.21 -2.11 0.25
N ASP A 2 14.37 -2.44 1.23
CA ASP A 2 13.03 -1.85 1.39
C ASP A 2 13.02 -0.80 2.50
N GLY A 3 14.10 -0.02 2.61
CA GLY A 3 14.30 0.92 3.70
C GLY A 3 13.22 1.99 3.77
N MET A 4 12.71 2.45 2.62
CA MET A 4 11.71 3.52 2.58
C MET A 4 10.28 3.04 2.90
N ALA A 5 9.91 1.84 2.46
CA ALA A 5 8.59 1.26 2.75
C ALA A 5 8.48 0.86 4.23
N ASN A 6 9.53 0.24 4.78
CA ASN A 6 9.59 -0.09 6.21
C ASN A 6 9.58 1.18 7.07
N LEU A 7 10.32 2.21 6.66
CA LEU A 7 10.30 3.51 7.34
C LEU A 7 8.90 4.15 7.35
N HIS A 8 8.17 4.09 6.23
CA HIS A 8 6.81 4.63 6.16
C HIS A 8 5.85 3.87 7.10
N ALA A 9 5.95 2.54 7.15
CA ALA A 9 5.15 1.71 8.04
C ALA A 9 5.47 1.99 9.52
N ASP A 10 6.75 2.04 9.88
CA ASP A 10 7.21 2.33 11.24
C ASP A 10 6.75 3.71 11.73
N LEU A 11 6.81 4.72 10.86
CA LEU A 11 6.35 6.09 11.17
C LEU A 11 4.83 6.17 11.33
N THR A 12 4.07 5.42 10.52
CA THR A 12 2.61 5.32 10.64
C THR A 12 2.21 4.67 11.97
N GLU A 13 2.91 3.60 12.40
CA GLU A 13 2.67 2.96 13.68
C GLU A 13 3.01 3.87 14.86
N LEU A 14 4.11 4.63 14.77
CA LEU A 14 4.51 5.61 15.77
C LEU A 14 3.44 6.68 15.98
N LEU A 15 2.87 7.20 14.88
CA LEU A 15 1.74 8.14 14.92
C LEU A 15 0.54 7.57 15.65
N ALA A 16 0.14 6.35 15.30
CA ALA A 16 -0.99 5.69 15.93
C ALA A 16 -0.78 5.50 17.46
N ARG A 17 0.43 5.12 17.86
CA ARG A 17 0.78 4.88 19.27
C ARG A 17 0.78 6.14 20.12
N HIS A 18 1.20 7.27 19.55
CA HIS A 18 1.39 8.53 20.28
C HIS A 18 0.31 9.58 20.01
N ARG A 19 -0.73 9.26 19.22
CA ARG A 19 -1.88 10.12 18.89
C ARG A 19 -2.44 10.92 20.07
N HIS A 20 -2.44 10.33 21.26
CA HIS A 20 -3.03 10.92 22.47
C HIS A 20 -1.97 11.45 23.47
N SER A 21 -0.75 11.73 23.03
CA SER A 21 0.28 12.31 23.89
C SER A 21 -0.21 13.65 24.47
N GLU A 22 -0.09 13.82 25.79
CA GLU A 22 -0.41 15.08 26.46
C GLU A 22 0.74 16.10 26.39
N VAL A 23 1.88 15.71 25.82
CA VAL A 23 3.07 16.56 25.65
C VAL A 23 2.94 17.38 24.36
N PRO A 24 2.85 18.73 24.42
CA PRO A 24 2.63 19.58 23.24
C PRO A 24 3.69 19.43 22.15
N GLU A 25 4.97 19.31 22.53
CA GLU A 25 6.08 19.15 21.59
C GLU A 25 5.99 17.84 20.80
N VAL A 26 5.44 16.78 21.43
CA VAL A 26 5.17 15.51 20.76
C VAL A 26 4.01 15.68 19.79
N GLN A 27 2.96 16.41 20.14
CA GLN A 27 1.84 16.67 19.24
C GLN A 27 2.26 17.46 18.00
N ASP A 28 3.12 18.46 18.15
CA ASP A 28 3.67 19.20 17.01
C ASP A 28 4.51 18.29 16.08
N LEU A 29 5.37 17.44 16.65
CA LEU A 29 6.14 16.47 15.88
C LEU A 29 5.26 15.45 15.14
N LEU A 30 4.18 14.98 15.77
CA LEU A 30 3.23 14.06 15.14
C LEU A 30 2.48 14.75 14.00
N ARG A 31 2.08 16.01 14.16
CA ARG A 31 1.45 16.77 13.07
C ARG A 31 2.39 16.95 11.88
N ASP A 32 3.65 17.29 12.12
CA ASP A 32 4.64 17.45 11.05
C ASP A 32 4.92 16.13 10.33
N LEU A 33 4.92 15.02 11.08
CA LEU A 33 5.05 13.69 10.52
C LEU A 33 3.84 13.30 9.66
N ASP A 34 2.63 13.60 10.11
CA ASP A 34 1.39 13.37 9.37
C ASP A 34 1.40 14.12 8.02
N LEU A 35 1.85 15.39 8.01
CA LEU A 35 2.03 16.18 6.79
C LEU A 35 3.06 15.58 5.83
N ILE A 36 4.15 15.00 6.34
CA ILE A 36 5.17 14.34 5.53
C ILE A 36 4.62 13.06 4.87
N LEU A 37 3.82 12.28 5.61
CA LEU A 37 3.18 11.08 5.08
C LEU A 37 2.09 11.43 4.06
N ASP A 38 1.30 12.48 4.30
CA ASP A 38 0.30 12.97 3.34
C ASP A 38 0.92 13.53 2.05
N ALA A 39 2.10 14.15 2.16
CA ALA A 39 2.85 14.64 1.01
C ALA A 39 3.66 13.55 0.30
N ALA A 40 3.81 12.37 0.90
CA ALA A 40 4.49 11.25 0.26
C ALA A 40 3.64 10.81 -0.94
N PRO A 41 4.27 10.55 -2.11
CA PRO A 41 3.53 10.08 -3.27
C PRO A 41 2.81 8.78 -2.89
N ALA A 42 1.53 8.70 -3.26
CA ALA A 42 0.76 7.48 -3.07
C ALA A 42 1.55 6.28 -3.62
N PRO A 43 1.59 5.15 -2.90
CA PRO A 43 2.33 3.98 -3.32
C PRO A 43 1.89 3.56 -4.73
N VAL A 44 2.85 3.51 -5.66
CA VAL A 44 2.58 3.05 -7.03
C VAL A 44 2.62 1.53 -7.01
N TYR A 45 1.46 0.91 -7.21
CA TYR A 45 1.33 -0.54 -7.30
C TYR A 45 1.33 -1.01 -8.75
N GLN A 46 1.91 -2.17 -8.98
CA GLN A 46 1.67 -2.98 -10.17
C GLN A 46 0.71 -4.08 -9.81
N TYR A 47 -0.24 -4.36 -10.69
CA TYR A 47 -1.24 -5.40 -10.50
C TYR A 47 -1.09 -6.45 -11.58
N ARG A 48 -1.33 -7.71 -11.21
CA ARG A 48 -1.38 -8.81 -12.17
C ARG A 48 -2.48 -9.79 -11.84
N ASN A 49 -2.95 -10.51 -12.84
CA ASN A 49 -3.91 -11.58 -12.71
C ASN A 49 -3.38 -12.86 -13.34
N HIS A 50 -3.72 -13.99 -12.72
CA HIS A 50 -3.54 -15.31 -13.32
C HIS A 50 -4.89 -15.84 -13.79
N PRO A 51 -5.15 -15.89 -15.11
CA PRO A 51 -6.29 -16.60 -15.63
C PRO A 51 -6.03 -18.10 -15.37
N ARG A 52 -6.88 -18.78 -14.61
CA ARG A 52 -6.64 -20.20 -14.19
C ARG A 52 -6.54 -21.22 -15.34
N TRP A 53 -6.60 -20.79 -16.59
CA TRP A 53 -6.62 -21.63 -17.78
C TRP A 53 -5.26 -21.69 -18.51
N ASP A 54 -4.32 -20.82 -18.19
CA ASP A 54 -2.92 -20.88 -18.64
C ASP A 54 -1.97 -20.36 -17.55
N ASP A 55 -0.69 -20.70 -17.61
CA ASP A 55 0.33 -20.26 -16.63
C ASP A 55 0.83 -18.81 -16.89
N THR A 56 0.05 -18.01 -17.61
CA THR A 56 0.44 -16.67 -18.03
C THR A 56 -0.09 -15.62 -17.06
N TRP A 57 0.79 -14.79 -16.52
CA TRP A 57 0.39 -13.61 -15.78
C TRP A 57 0.06 -12.45 -16.73
N MET A 58 -1.07 -11.80 -16.51
CA MET A 58 -1.47 -10.58 -17.22
C MET A 58 -1.35 -9.38 -16.30
N ASP A 59 -0.60 -8.36 -16.74
CA ASP A 59 -0.56 -7.08 -16.05
C ASP A 59 -1.93 -6.39 -16.14
N LEU A 60 -2.32 -5.73 -15.05
CA LEU A 60 -3.57 -4.99 -14.92
C LEU A 60 -3.29 -3.53 -14.60
N ASP A 61 -4.07 -2.66 -15.22
CA ASP A 61 -4.25 -1.29 -14.75
C ASP A 61 -5.20 -1.27 -13.54
N GLU A 62 -5.03 -0.28 -12.67
CA GLU A 62 -5.83 -0.13 -11.44
C GLU A 62 -7.36 -0.20 -11.65
N PRO A 63 -7.96 0.43 -12.69
CA PRO A 63 -9.40 0.29 -12.96
C PRO A 63 -9.85 -1.13 -13.29
N GLN A 64 -8.95 -1.99 -13.77
CA GLN A 64 -9.25 -3.37 -14.15
C GLN A 64 -9.27 -4.31 -12.94
N VAL A 65 -8.54 -3.98 -11.88
CA VAL A 65 -8.46 -4.78 -10.63
C VAL A 65 -9.84 -5.05 -10.06
N GLY A 66 -10.66 -4.00 -9.93
CA GLY A 66 -12.01 -4.12 -9.38
C GLY A 66 -12.92 -5.01 -10.24
N ALA A 67 -12.75 -4.99 -11.57
CA ALA A 67 -13.49 -5.88 -12.46
C ALA A 67 -13.03 -7.33 -12.29
N VAL A 68 -11.73 -7.59 -12.23
CA VAL A 68 -11.16 -8.94 -12.12
C VAL A 68 -11.53 -9.59 -10.77
N LEU A 69 -11.46 -8.84 -9.67
CA LEU A 69 -11.87 -9.32 -8.35
C LEU A 69 -13.36 -9.68 -8.29
N LYS A 70 -14.25 -8.86 -8.90
CA LYS A 70 -15.69 -9.13 -8.95
C LYS A 70 -16.05 -10.42 -9.68
N HIS A 71 -15.22 -10.85 -10.62
CA HIS A 71 -15.40 -12.11 -11.35
C HIS A 71 -14.76 -13.31 -10.64
N GLY A 72 -14.24 -13.13 -9.42
CA GLY A 72 -13.70 -14.22 -8.60
C GLY A 72 -12.30 -14.69 -9.02
N HIS A 73 -11.58 -13.87 -9.78
CA HIS A 73 -10.19 -14.16 -10.16
C HIS A 73 -9.20 -13.61 -9.13
N VAL A 74 -8.03 -14.25 -9.07
CA VAL A 74 -6.94 -13.83 -8.17
C VAL A 74 -6.22 -12.64 -8.78
N VAL A 75 -6.20 -11.53 -8.05
CA VAL A 75 -5.31 -10.40 -8.37
C VAL A 75 -4.18 -10.41 -7.37
N GLU A 76 -2.96 -10.21 -7.84
CA GLU A 76 -1.82 -9.91 -6.99
C GLU A 76 -1.39 -8.47 -7.24
N ARG A 77 -0.89 -7.80 -6.21
CA ARG A 77 -0.23 -6.52 -6.32
C ARG A 77 1.18 -6.62 -5.79
N ARG A 78 2.05 -5.77 -6.32
CA ARG A 78 3.33 -5.47 -5.69
C ARG A 78 3.53 -3.97 -5.67
N HIS A 79 4.19 -3.49 -4.65
CA HIS A 79 4.71 -2.13 -4.69
C HIS A 79 5.80 -2.06 -5.76
N ALA A 80 5.89 -0.97 -6.53
CA ALA A 80 6.86 -0.84 -7.64
C ALA A 80 8.34 -1.00 -7.21
N ILE A 81 8.60 -0.90 -5.91
CA ILE A 81 9.94 -0.99 -5.30
C ILE A 81 10.18 -2.34 -4.60
N LEU A 82 9.12 -3.12 -4.33
CA LEU A 82 9.21 -4.42 -3.65
C LEU A 82 9.29 -5.56 -4.67
N GLU A 83 9.98 -6.64 -4.29
CA GLU A 83 10.12 -7.83 -5.15
C GLU A 83 8.98 -8.84 -4.95
N ASP A 84 8.30 -8.81 -3.80
CA ASP A 84 7.25 -9.76 -3.45
C ASP A 84 5.86 -9.31 -3.92
N TRP A 85 5.09 -10.29 -4.41
CA TRP A 85 3.70 -10.13 -4.79
C TRP A 85 2.80 -10.58 -3.64
N GLU A 86 1.78 -9.79 -3.34
CA GLU A 86 0.76 -10.10 -2.33
C GLU A 86 -0.62 -10.20 -2.96
N ALA A 87 -1.45 -11.11 -2.44
CA ALA A 87 -2.81 -11.30 -2.91
C ALA A 87 -3.68 -10.09 -2.55
N VAL A 88 -4.44 -9.60 -3.54
CA VAL A 88 -5.41 -8.52 -3.37
C VAL A 88 -6.77 -9.13 -3.11
N THR A 89 -7.37 -8.81 -1.96
CA THR A 89 -8.70 -9.28 -1.58
C THR A 89 -9.77 -8.20 -1.71
N GLU A 90 -9.38 -6.94 -1.86
CA GLU A 90 -10.28 -5.78 -1.87
C GLU A 90 -9.91 -4.82 -3.01
N VAL A 91 -10.89 -4.06 -3.51
CA VAL A 91 -10.66 -3.08 -4.58
C VAL A 91 -9.82 -1.92 -4.02
N PRO A 92 -8.74 -1.49 -4.70
CA PRO A 92 -7.98 -0.30 -4.32
C PRO A 92 -8.91 0.93 -4.23
N ALA A 93 -8.70 1.79 -3.22
CA ALA A 93 -9.53 2.96 -2.94
C ALA A 93 -9.15 4.18 -3.78
#